data_AF-A0A9E2PAQ1-F1
#
_entry.id   AF-A0A9E2PAQ1-F1
#
_cell.length_a   1.000
_cell.length_b   1.000
_cell.length_c   1.000
_cell.angle_alpha   90.00
_cell.angle_beta   90.00
_cell.angle_gamma   90.00
#
_symmetry.space_group_name_H-M   'P 1'
#
loop_
_entity.id
_entity.type
_entity.pdbx_description
1 polymer ?
#
loop_
_entity_poly.entity_id
_entity_poly.type
_entity_poly.pdbx_seq_one_letter_code
_entity_poly.pdbx_strand_id
1 'polypeptide(L)' 'MPLQDDRNFFPPYNAVPVIRIETLQKFPELKETLELLYNTIDSTSMQQLNYAVDGKGQSPAKVANDFLKSAGLLGNKTTQ' A
#
# COMPACT_ATOMS: atom_id res chain seq x y z
N MET A 1 16.14 0.40 -12.51
CA MET A 1 16.02 0.38 -11.03
C MET A 1 16.88 1.52 -10.49
N PRO A 2 16.41 2.29 -9.50
CA PRO A 2 17.23 3.33 -8.88
C PRO A 2 18.43 2.71 -8.15
N LEU A 3 19.47 3.51 -7.93
CA LEU A 3 20.60 3.14 -7.10
C LEU A 3 20.12 2.96 -5.65
N GLN A 4 20.57 1.90 -4.98
CA GLN A 4 20.28 1.69 -3.57
C GLN A 4 21.06 2.70 -2.72
N ASP A 5 20.38 3.36 -1.77
CA ASP A 5 21.04 4.20 -0.76
C ASP A 5 21.58 3.32 0.37
N ASP A 6 22.70 2.65 0.10
CA ASP A 6 23.37 1.73 1.04
C ASP A 6 24.07 2.44 2.20
N ARG A 7 24.23 3.77 2.12
CA ARG A 7 24.87 4.61 3.14
C ARG A 7 23.87 5.39 3.99
N ASN A 8 22.57 5.18 3.79
CA ASN A 8 21.50 5.90 4.47
C ASN A 8 21.71 7.43 4.42
N PHE A 9 22.11 7.94 3.26
CA PHE A 9 22.30 9.37 3.05
C PHE A 9 20.97 10.13 3.19
N PHE A 10 19.86 9.51 2.76
CA PHE A 10 18.52 10.07 2.90
C PHE A 10 17.83 9.58 4.19
N PRO A 11 17.04 10.45 4.85
CA PRO A 11 16.14 10.00 5.91
C PRO A 11 15.17 8.93 5.40
N PRO A 12 14.72 7.99 6.26
CA PRO A 12 13.74 6.99 5.87
C PRO A 12 12.36 7.63 5.63
N TYR A 13 11.83 7.49 4.42
CA TYR A 13 10.49 7.95 4.03
C TYR A 13 9.58 6.76 3.72
N ASN A 14 9.16 6.06 4.77
CA ASN A 14 8.26 4.91 4.64
C ASN A 14 6.80 5.38 4.64
N ALA A 15 5.99 4.82 3.73
CA ALA A 15 4.55 5.02 3.75
C ALA A 15 3.93 4.23 4.91
N VAL A 16 3.23 4.93 5.81
CA VAL A 16 2.57 4.32 6.98
C VAL A 16 1.14 4.84 7.12
N PRO A 17 0.17 3.99 7.51
CA PRO A 17 -1.16 4.44 7.86
C PRO A 17 -1.14 5.22 9.17
N VAL A 18 -1.77 6.39 9.20
CA VAL A 18 -1.95 7.20 10.40
C VAL A 18 -3.45 7.33 10.68
N ILE A 19 -3.88 6.94 11.88
CA ILE A 19 -5.29 6.83 12.25
C ILE A 19 -5.51 7.54 13.58
N ARG A 20 -6.66 8.21 13.71
CA ARG A 20 -7.09 8.78 15.00
C ARG A 20 -7.43 7.66 15.98
N ILE A 21 -7.01 7.82 17.23
CA ILE A 21 -7.26 6.84 18.30
C ILE A 21 -8.75 6.58 18.50
N GLU A 22 -9.58 7.62 18.45
CA GLU A 22 -11.03 7.51 18.62
C GLU A 22 -11.68 6.64 17.54
N THR A 23 -11.20 6.76 16.30
CA THR A 23 -11.66 5.94 15.18
C THR A 23 -11.25 4.49 15.36
N LEU A 24 -10.01 4.25 15.79
CA LEU A 24 -9.51 2.90 16.02
C LEU A 24 -10.23 2.20 17.19
N GLN A 25 -10.58 2.94 18.25
CA GLN A 25 -11.38 2.41 19.35
C GLN A 25 -12.81 2.04 18.93
N LYS A 26 -13.40 2.83 18.01
CA LYS A 26 -14.73 2.56 17.47
C LYS A 26 -14.74 1.38 16.50
N PHE A 27 -13.67 1.19 15.75
CA PHE A 27 -13.51 0.15 14.73
C PHE A 27 -12.17 -0.58 14.91
N PRO A 28 -12.04 -1.44 15.94
CA PRO A 28 -10.78 -2.12 16.26
C PRO A 28 -10.28 -3.03 15.12
N GLU A 29 -11.18 -3.55 14.28
CA GLU A 29 -10.88 -4.38 13.10
C GLU A 29 -10.04 -3.64 12.03
N LEU A 30 -10.01 -2.30 12.06
CA LEU A 30 -9.16 -1.51 11.18
C LEU A 30 -7.68 -1.82 11.38
N LYS A 31 -7.27 -2.17 12.61
CA LYS A 31 -5.86 -2.51 12.88
C LYS A 31 -5.45 -3.73 12.05
N GLU A 32 -6.15 -4.85 12.25
CA GLU A 32 -5.86 -6.10 11.55
C GLU A 32 -5.96 -5.93 10.04
N THR A 33 -6.96 -5.17 9.58
CA THR A 33 -7.17 -4.92 8.15
C THR A 33 -6.02 -4.12 7.53
N LEU A 34 -5.54 -3.07 8.21
CA LEU A 34 -4.47 -2.22 7.68
C LEU A 34 -3.09 -2.86 7.82
N GLU A 35 -2.88 -3.74 8.81
CA GLU A 35 -1.67 -4.55 8.94
C GLU A 35 -1.48 -5.49 7.74
N LEU A 36 -2.55 -5.90 7.05
CA LEU A 36 -2.44 -6.69 5.81
C LEU A 36 -1.67 -5.96 4.69
N LEU A 37 -1.58 -4.61 4.75
CA LEU A 37 -0.83 -3.82 3.77
C LEU A 37 0.67 -3.75 4.08
N TYR A 38 1.11 -4.15 5.28
CA TYR A 38 2.52 -4.05 5.66
C TYR A 38 3.41 -4.92 4.77
N ASN A 39 4.51 -4.34 4.30
CA ASN A 39 5.48 -4.98 3.40
C ASN A 39 4.90 -5.45 2.05
N THR A 40 3.70 -5.03 1.66
CA THR A 40 3.08 -5.42 0.39
C THR A 40 3.47 -4.52 -0.79
N ILE A 41 3.98 -3.33 -0.51
CA ILE A 41 4.40 -2.36 -1.52
C ILE A 41 5.88 -2.04 -1.27
N ASP A 42 6.75 -2.61 -2.10
CA ASP A 42 8.17 -2.24 -2.13
C ASP A 42 8.40 -1.00 -3.02
N SER A 43 9.63 -0.49 -3.05
CA SER A 43 10.00 0.70 -3.84
C SER A 43 9.78 0.51 -5.35
N THR A 44 9.91 -0.71 -5.87
CA THR A 44 9.71 -1.01 -7.28
C THR A 44 8.23 -1.05 -7.62
N SER A 45 7.42 -1.73 -6.81
CA SER A 45 5.96 -1.74 -6.94
C SER A 45 5.40 -0.33 -6.84
N MET A 46 5.87 0.48 -5.87
CA MET A 46 5.40 1.86 -5.73
C MET A 46 5.70 2.70 -6.98
N GLN A 47 6.90 2.58 -7.57
CA GLN A 47 7.24 3.26 -8.82
C GLN A 47 6.32 2.86 -9.97
N GLN A 48 5.99 1.57 -10.08
CA GLN A 48 5.09 1.07 -11.13
C GLN A 48 3.66 1.58 -10.95
N LEU A 49 3.16 1.59 -9.71
CA LEU A 49 1.83 2.10 -9.37
C LEU A 49 1.73 3.61 -9.65
N ASN A 50 2.74 4.40 -9.26
CA ASN A 50 2.78 5.83 -9.56
C ASN A 50 2.87 6.09 -11.07
N TYR A 51 3.68 5.31 -11.80
CA TYR A 51 3.75 5.45 -13.26
C TYR A 51 2.43 5.11 -13.96
N ALA A 52 1.65 4.15 -13.44
CA ALA A 52 0.33 3.85 -13.98
C ALA A 52 -0.63 5.04 -13.84
N VAL A 53 -0.54 5.78 -12.75
CA VAL A 53 -1.34 6.99 -12.52
C VAL A 53 -0.81 8.17 -13.34
N ASP A 54 0.41 8.62 -13.05
CA ASP A 54 0.95 9.87 -13.59
C ASP A 54 1.44 9.72 -15.04
N GLY A 55 2.05 8.59 -15.36
CA GLY A 55 2.62 8.34 -16.69
C GLY A 55 1.59 7.85 -17.70
N LYS A 56 0.63 7.02 -17.27
CA LYS A 56 -0.38 6.40 -18.16
C LYS A 56 -1.79 6.99 -18.00
N GLY A 57 -1.99 7.92 -17.06
CA GLY A 57 -3.29 8.58 -16.84
C GLY A 57 -4.39 7.68 -16.29
N GLN A 58 -4.05 6.56 -15.65
CA GLN A 58 -5.05 5.69 -15.02
C GLN A 58 -5.58 6.32 -13.73
N SER A 59 -6.85 6.06 -13.39
CA SER A 59 -7.39 6.60 -12.14
C SER A 59 -6.74 5.92 -10.92
N PRO A 60 -6.38 6.68 -9.87
CA PRO A 60 -5.79 6.11 -8.65
C PRO A 60 -6.66 5.01 -8.03
N ALA A 61 -7.99 5.20 -8.04
CA ALA A 61 -8.93 4.21 -7.52
C ALA A 61 -8.87 2.87 -8.28
N LYS A 62 -8.73 2.91 -9.61
CA LYS A 62 -8.59 1.70 -10.42
C LYS A 62 -7.27 1.00 -10.13
N VAL A 63 -6.16 1.75 -10.12
CA VAL A 63 -4.82 1.22 -9.85
C VAL A 63 -4.75 0.56 -8.46
N ALA A 64 -5.31 1.22 -7.44
CA ALA A 64 -5.40 0.66 -6.10
C ALA A 64 -6.26 -0.61 -6.04
N ASN A 65 -7.43 -0.63 -6.70
CA ASN A 65 -8.30 -1.81 -6.73
C ASN A 65 -7.63 -3.01 -7.39
N ASP A 66 -6.98 -2.80 -8.53
CA ASP A 66 -6.28 -3.83 -9.28
C ASP A 66 -5.07 -4.36 -8.48
N PHE A 67 -4.32 -3.47 -7.82
CA PHE A 67 -3.22 -3.86 -6.93
C PHE A 67 -3.73 -4.77 -5.80
N LEU A 68 -4.75 -4.33 -5.05
CA LEU A 68 -5.30 -5.09 -3.92
C LEU A 68 -5.81 -6.47 -4.36
N LYS A 69 -6.42 -6.58 -5.55
CA LYS A 69 -6.81 -7.87 -6.14
C LYS A 69 -5.61 -8.75 -6.46
N SER A 70 -4.59 -8.20 -7.12
CA SER A 70 -3.38 -8.96 -7.48
C SER A 70 -2.58 -9.42 -6.26
N ALA A 71 -2.62 -8.64 -5.18
CA ALA A 71 -1.98 -8.96 -3.90
C ALA A 71 -2.81 -9.94 -3.05
N GLY A 72 -3.99 -10.36 -3.50
CA GLY A 72 -4.88 -11.25 -2.74
C GLY A 72 -5.54 -10.57 -1.53
N LEU A 73 -5.47 -9.24 -1.45
CA LEU A 73 -6.02 -8.43 -0.35
C LEU A 73 -7.48 -8.02 -0.58
N LEU A 74 -7.98 -8.20 -1.80
CA LEU A 74 -9.34 -7.84 -2.18
C LEU A 74 -9.93 -8.87 -3.15
N GLY A 75 -10.98 -9.55 -2.72
CA GLY A 75 -11.63 -10.66 -3.42
C GLY A 75 -12.20 -11.63 -2.39
N ASN A 76 -13.34 -12.26 -2.70
CA ASN A 76 -14.06 -13.10 -1.73
C ASN A 76 -13.14 -14.17 -1.14
N LYS A 77 -13.02 -14.21 0.20
CA LYS A 77 -12.59 -15.43 0.88
C LYS A 77 -13.57 -16.51 0.48
N THR A 78 -13.13 -17.48 -0.32
CA THR A 78 -13.82 -18.78 -0.34
C THR A 78 -13.73 -19.29 1.10
N THR A 79 -14.86 -19.24 1.79
CA THR A 79 -15.09 -19.96 3.05
C THR A 79 -14.63 -21.40 2.81
N GLN A 80 -13.56 -21.83 3.50
CA GLN A 80 -13.41 -23.24 3.86
C GLN A 80 -14.21 -23.49 5.12
#